data_AF-A0A2P5DDR3-F1
#
_entry.id   AF-A0A2P5DDR3-F1
#
_cell.length_a   1.000
_cell.length_b   1.000
_cell.length_c   1.000
_cell.angle_alpha   90.00
_cell.angle_beta   90.00
_cell.angle_gamma   90.00
#
_symmetry.space_group_name_H-M   'P 1'
#
loop_
_entity.id
_entity.type
_entity.pdbx_description
1 polymer ?
#
loop_
_entity_poly.entity_id
_entity_poly.type
_entity_poly.pdbx_seq_one_letter_code
_entity_poly.pdbx_strand_id
1 'polypeptide(L)'
;MKQIEEESDRPESTIEELVAVPLKEAEPMKVILVGALLPEEEKNELLGFLRQNQDVFMWSHDDMPGIDPAHACHRLNIDPNFLSVRQRPRRFAPRKNRAINKQVETLLENGLIMKCVYPSWISNSK
;
A
#
# COMPACT_ATOMS: atom_id res chain seq x y z
N MET A 1 -25.51 -40.85 -38.47
CA MET A 1 -25.42 -40.84 -37.00
C MET A 1 -24.88 -39.48 -36.57
N LYS A 2 -25.38 -38.95 -35.45
CA LYS A 2 -25.17 -37.60 -34.92
C LYS A 2 -23.70 -37.32 -34.52
N GLN A 3 -23.34 -36.04 -34.67
CA GLN A 3 -22.41 -35.17 -33.91
C GLN A 3 -21.54 -35.81 -32.83
N ILE A 4 -20.30 -35.31 -32.67
CA ILE A 4 -19.91 -34.41 -31.56
C ILE A 4 -18.82 -33.45 -32.07
N GLU A 5 -19.17 -32.17 -32.25
CA GLU A 5 -18.21 -31.07 -32.22
C GLU A 5 -17.85 -30.87 -30.74
N GLU A 6 -16.59 -31.07 -30.36
CA GLU A 6 -16.11 -30.73 -29.02
C GLU A 6 -16.03 -29.21 -28.90
N GLU A 7 -17.15 -28.64 -28.47
CA GLU A 7 -17.24 -27.31 -27.88
C GLU A 7 -16.37 -27.31 -26.61
N SER A 8 -15.16 -26.76 -26.73
CA SER A 8 -14.26 -26.54 -25.60
C SER A 8 -14.80 -25.37 -24.78
N ASP A 9 -15.75 -25.68 -23.89
CA ASP A 9 -16.31 -24.85 -22.82
C ASP A 9 -15.21 -24.46 -21.79
N ARG A 10 -14.30 -23.59 -22.21
CA ARG A 10 -13.45 -22.86 -21.27
C ARG A 10 -14.23 -21.62 -20.87
N PRO A 11 -14.48 -21.37 -19.56
CA PRO A 11 -14.98 -20.08 -19.16
C PRO A 11 -13.96 -19.04 -19.63
N GLU A 12 -14.38 -18.14 -20.51
CA GLU A 12 -13.64 -16.91 -20.79
C GLU A 12 -13.31 -16.28 -19.45
N SER A 13 -12.04 -15.90 -19.26
CA SER A 13 -11.65 -15.25 -18.01
C SER A 13 -12.51 -13.99 -17.85
N THR A 14 -13.40 -13.97 -16.86
CA THR A 14 -14.30 -12.85 -16.50
C THR A 14 -13.56 -11.64 -15.94
N ILE A 15 -12.25 -11.54 -16.20
CA ILE A 15 -11.43 -10.41 -15.81
C ILE A 15 -11.69 -9.32 -16.83
N GLU A 16 -12.62 -8.43 -16.49
CA GLU A 16 -12.86 -7.20 -17.22
C GLU A 16 -11.53 -6.45 -17.45
N GLU A 17 -11.31 -5.99 -18.68
CA GLU A 17 -10.15 -5.16 -19.02
C GLU A 17 -10.20 -3.84 -18.23
N LEU A 18 -9.06 -3.36 -17.72
CA LEU A 18 -8.98 -2.11 -16.97
C LEU A 18 -8.25 -1.04 -17.78
N VAL A 19 -8.83 0.15 -17.83
CA VAL A 19 -8.25 1.34 -18.47
C VAL A 19 -7.57 2.21 -17.43
N ALA A 20 -6.31 2.57 -17.68
CA ALA A 20 -5.58 3.52 -16.86
C ALA A 20 -6.00 4.96 -17.18
N VAL A 21 -6.47 5.69 -16.18
CA VAL A 21 -6.91 7.09 -16.31
C VAL A 21 -6.17 7.96 -15.29
N PRO A 22 -5.54 9.07 -15.71
CA PRO A 22 -4.98 10.05 -14.77
C PRO A 22 -6.06 10.67 -13.91
N LEU A 23 -5.85 10.68 -12.59
CA LEU A 23 -6.80 11.29 -11.67
C LEU A 23 -6.77 12.83 -11.80
N LYS A 24 -5.57 13.40 -12.03
CA LYS A 24 -5.37 14.82 -12.38
C LYS A 24 -4.64 14.92 -13.71
N GLU A 25 -5.10 15.82 -14.57
CA GLU A 25 -4.41 16.13 -15.83
C GLU A 25 -3.01 16.73 -15.59
N ALA A 26 -2.84 17.49 -14.51
CA ALA A 26 -1.56 18.09 -14.12
C ALA A 26 -0.54 17.06 -13.58
N GLU A 27 -0.99 15.89 -13.14
CA GLU A 27 -0.13 14.87 -12.51
C GLU A 27 -0.36 13.50 -13.19
N PRO A 28 0.14 13.31 -14.43
CA PRO A 28 -0.19 12.15 -15.25
C PRO A 28 0.31 10.81 -14.70
N MET A 29 1.22 10.85 -13.72
CA MET A 29 1.73 9.65 -13.03
C MET A 29 0.75 9.09 -11.98
N LYS A 30 -0.22 9.89 -11.52
CA LYS A 30 -1.22 9.49 -10.53
C LYS A 30 -2.42 8.87 -11.22
N VAL A 31 -2.27 7.60 -11.62
CA VAL A 31 -3.26 6.86 -12.40
C VAL A 31 -4.13 5.95 -11.52
N ILE A 32 -5.40 5.87 -11.88
CA ILE A 32 -6.35 4.89 -11.37
C ILE A 32 -6.77 3.94 -12.49
N LEU A 33 -7.12 2.72 -12.12
CA LEU A 33 -7.61 1.71 -13.06
C LEU A 33 -9.14 1.65 -12.97
N VAL A 34 -9.81 1.82 -14.11
CA VAL A 34 -11.28 1.80 -14.21
C VAL A 34 -11.70 0.72 -15.20
N GLY A 35 -12.80 0.01 -14.95
CA GLY A 35 -13.34 -1.00 -15.86
C GLY A 35 -13.57 -0.47 -17.27
N ALA A 36 -13.14 -1.22 -18.28
CA ALA A 36 -13.29 -0.87 -19.69
C ALA A 36 -14.75 -1.02 -20.17
N LEU A 37 -15.54 -1.88 -19.52
CA LEU A 37 -16.94 -2.13 -19.86
C LEU A 37 -17.90 -1.17 -19.15
N LEU A 38 -17.38 -0.30 -18.27
CA LEU A 38 -18.18 0.68 -17.56
C LEU A 38 -18.79 1.69 -18.53
N PRO A 39 -20.12 1.93 -18.49
CA PRO A 39 -20.77 2.94 -19.33
C PRO A 39 -20.11 4.31 -19.18
N GLU A 40 -20.05 5.09 -20.26
CA GLU A 40 -19.34 6.37 -20.27
C GLU A 40 -19.90 7.37 -19.25
N GLU A 41 -21.21 7.35 -19.03
CA GLU A 41 -21.88 8.19 -18.02
C GLU A 41 -21.44 7.83 -16.59
N GLU A 42 -21.53 6.55 -16.22
CA GLU A 42 -21.08 6.03 -14.91
C GLU A 42 -19.58 6.23 -14.69
N LYS A 43 -18.79 6.03 -15.74
CA LYS A 43 -17.34 6.28 -15.73
C LYS A 43 -17.04 7.74 -15.42
N ASN A 44 -17.75 8.67 -16.04
CA ASN A 44 -17.56 10.10 -15.80
C ASN A 44 -18.01 10.50 -14.39
N GLU A 45 -19.11 9.94 -13.89
CA GLU A 45 -19.56 10.16 -12.50
C GLU A 45 -18.53 9.65 -11.49
N LEU A 46 -18.04 8.42 -11.67
CA LEU A 46 -17.00 7.82 -10.83
C LEU A 46 -15.72 8.65 -10.86
N LEU A 47 -15.24 9.02 -12.05
CA LEU A 47 -14.05 9.87 -12.18
C LEU A 47 -14.26 11.24 -11.51
N GLY A 48 -15.44 11.83 -11.64
CA GLY A 48 -15.81 13.07 -10.95
C GLY A 48 -15.72 12.93 -9.43
N PHE A 49 -16.30 11.87 -8.88
CA PHE A 49 -16.24 11.56 -7.44
C PHE A 49 -14.80 11.34 -6.95
N LEU A 50 -14.02 10.54 -7.66
CA LEU A 50 -12.63 10.26 -7.30
C LEU A 50 -11.78 11.53 -7.40
N ARG A 51 -12.07 12.41 -8.38
CA ARG A 51 -11.42 13.72 -8.54
C ARG A 51 -11.73 14.68 -7.39
N GLN A 52 -12.93 14.62 -6.84
CA GLN A 52 -13.30 15.44 -5.69
C GLN A 52 -12.63 14.97 -4.39
N ASN A 53 -12.31 13.68 -4.28
CA ASN A 53 -11.69 13.05 -3.10
C ASN A 53 -10.22 12.67 -3.35
N GLN A 54 -9.50 13.47 -4.14
CA GLN A 54 -8.12 13.20 -4.55
C GLN A 54 -7.12 13.13 -3.38
N ASP A 55 -7.42 13.86 -2.31
CA ASP A 55 -6.64 13.96 -1.07
C ASP A 55 -6.70 12.69 -0.21
N VAL A 56 -7.70 11.84 -0.43
CA VAL A 56 -7.82 10.54 0.26
C VAL A 56 -6.81 9.51 -0.28
N PHE A 57 -6.32 9.72 -1.51
CA PHE A 57 -5.35 8.82 -2.14
C PHE A 57 -3.93 9.18 -1.76
N MET A 58 -3.14 8.14 -1.53
CA MET A 58 -1.74 8.25 -1.16
C MET A 58 -0.87 7.76 -2.31
N TRP A 59 -0.11 8.67 -2.92
CA TRP A 59 0.69 8.37 -4.10
C TRP A 59 2.17 8.20 -3.76
N SER A 60 2.63 8.96 -2.76
CA SER A 60 3.93 8.75 -2.11
C SER A 60 3.76 8.64 -0.60
N HIS A 61 4.87 8.32 0.08
CA HIS A 61 4.89 8.32 1.54
C HIS A 61 4.76 9.76 2.10
N ASP A 62 4.94 10.80 1.29
CA ASP A 62 4.82 12.20 1.70
C ASP A 62 3.36 12.61 1.82
N ASP A 63 2.48 11.97 1.05
CA ASP A 63 1.03 12.17 1.11
C ASP A 63 0.39 11.52 2.35
N MET A 64 1.18 10.85 3.20
CA MET A 64 0.72 10.25 4.46
C MET A 64 1.30 10.99 5.66
N PRO A 65 0.83 12.21 5.98
CA PRO A 65 1.11 12.79 7.28
C PRO A 65 0.46 11.87 8.32
N GLY A 66 1.29 11.17 9.10
CA GLY A 66 0.79 10.31 10.16
C GLY A 66 -0.16 11.05 11.10
N ILE A 67 -0.97 10.30 11.85
CA ILE A 67 -1.84 10.92 12.86
C ILE A 67 -0.94 11.52 13.94
N ASP A 68 -1.15 12.80 14.25
CA ASP A 68 -0.43 13.47 15.32
C ASP A 68 -0.64 12.70 16.65
N PRO A 69 0.44 12.24 17.30
CA PRO A 69 0.36 11.51 18.57
C PRO A 69 -0.40 12.26 19.69
N ALA A 70 -0.51 13.59 19.61
CA ALA A 70 -1.34 14.37 20.53
C ALA A 70 -2.85 14.13 20.34
N HIS A 71 -3.27 13.79 19.12
CA HIS A 71 -4.67 13.56 18.76
C HIS A 71 -5.08 12.10 18.99
N ALA A 72 -4.26 11.14 18.54
CA ALA A 72 -4.50 9.73 18.79
C ALA A 72 -3.18 8.97 18.89
N CYS A 73 -3.03 8.22 19.98
CA CYS A 73 -1.89 7.33 20.19
C CYS A 73 -2.39 5.98 20.67
N HIS A 74 -1.98 4.91 19.99
CA HIS A 74 -2.24 3.56 20.45
C HIS A 74 -1.28 3.19 21.59
N ARG A 75 -1.85 2.80 22.73
CA ARG A 75 -1.08 2.24 23.85
C ARG A 75 -1.21 0.73 23.83
N LEU A 76 -0.07 0.05 23.72
CA LEU A 76 -0.01 -1.39 23.87
C LEU A 76 -0.39 -1.77 25.30
N ASN A 77 -1.41 -2.62 25.46
CA ASN A 77 -1.82 -3.16 26.76
C ASN A 77 -0.90 -4.33 27.15
N ILE A 78 0.29 -4.01 27.65
CA ILE A 78 1.30 -4.98 28.08
C ILE A 78 1.32 -5.09 29.60
N ASP A 79 1.53 -6.30 30.13
CA ASP A 79 1.75 -6.51 31.56
C ASP A 79 3.06 -5.81 31.97
N PRO A 80 3.02 -4.83 32.90
CA PRO A 80 4.23 -4.13 33.36
C PRO A 80 5.27 -5.06 34.00
N ASN A 81 4.87 -6.25 34.46
CA ASN A 81 5.78 -7.22 35.07
C ASN A 81 6.54 -8.07 34.03
N PHE A 82 6.16 -7.98 32.75
CA PHE A 82 6.83 -8.76 31.71
C PHE A 82 8.18 -8.12 31.33
N LEU A 83 9.24 -8.94 31.36
CA LEU A 83 10.58 -8.48 31.04
C LEU A 83 10.76 -8.19 29.56
N SER A 84 11.45 -7.08 29.26
CA SER A 84 11.77 -6.71 27.89
C SER A 84 12.70 -7.73 27.22
N VAL A 85 12.36 -8.12 25.99
CA VAL A 85 13.17 -9.07 25.20
C VAL A 85 14.00 -8.35 24.16
N ARG A 86 15.31 -8.59 24.17
CA ARG A 86 16.26 -8.10 23.16
C ARG A 86 16.74 -9.23 22.26
N GLN A 87 16.09 -9.41 21.12
CA GLN A 87 16.47 -10.44 20.15
C GLN A 87 17.73 -10.03 19.36
N ARG A 88 18.53 -11.03 18.98
CA ARG A 88 19.75 -10.81 18.19
C ARG A 88 19.40 -10.32 16.77
N PRO A 89 20.01 -9.23 16.27
CA PRO A 89 19.81 -8.77 14.90
C PRO A 89 20.20 -9.83 13.87
N ARG A 90 19.42 -9.93 12.80
CA ARG A 90 19.70 -10.81 11.66
C ARG A 90 20.66 -10.11 10.69
N ARG A 91 21.56 -10.89 10.09
CA ARG A 91 22.39 -10.42 8.97
C ARG A 91 21.65 -10.71 7.68
N PHE A 92 21.39 -9.69 6.87
CA PHE A 92 20.86 -9.88 5.52
C PHE A 92 21.98 -9.79 4.48
N ALA A 93 21.73 -10.36 3.30
CA ALA A 93 22.64 -10.23 2.16
C ALA A 93 22.80 -8.75 1.75
N PRO A 94 23.96 -8.34 1.18
CA PRO A 94 24.22 -6.93 0.87
C PRO A 94 23.15 -6.25 0.00
N ARG A 95 22.59 -6.98 -0.97
CA ARG A 95 21.49 -6.47 -1.82
C ARG A 95 20.24 -6.11 -1.00
N LYS A 96 19.88 -6.95 -0.04
CA LYS A 96 18.72 -6.72 0.84
C LYS A 96 18.99 -5.56 1.81
N ASN A 97 20.18 -5.51 2.41
CA ASN A 97 20.57 -4.39 3.29
C ASN A 97 20.46 -3.04 2.60
N ARG A 98 20.87 -2.93 1.32
CA ARG A 98 20.74 -1.68 0.56
C ARG A 98 19.28 -1.24 0.41
N ALA A 99 18.38 -2.18 0.08
CA ALA A 99 16.96 -1.88 -0.05
C ALA A 99 16.32 -1.49 1.28
N ILE A 100 16.65 -2.21 2.37
CA ILE A 100 16.19 -1.91 3.73
C ILE A 100 16.66 -0.52 4.15
N ASN A 101 17.95 -0.21 3.97
CA ASN A 101 18.49 1.09 4.36
C ASN A 101 17.82 2.24 3.60
N LYS A 102 17.58 2.08 2.29
CA LYS A 102 16.86 3.08 1.48
C LYS A 102 15.45 3.33 2.01
N GLN A 103 14.71 2.26 2.35
CA GLN A 103 13.37 2.41 2.93
C GLN A 103 13.41 3.06 4.31
N VAL A 104 14.34 2.65 5.17
CA VAL A 104 14.51 3.24 6.51
C VAL A 104 14.81 4.74 6.43
N GLU A 105 15.63 5.16 5.46
CA GLU A 105 15.93 6.58 5.22
C GLU A 105 14.67 7.35 4.82
N THR A 106 13.90 6.86 3.83
CA THR A 106 12.62 7.47 3.44
C THR A 106 11.63 7.56 4.61
N LEU A 107 11.52 6.52 5.43
CA LEU A 107 10.61 6.53 6.59
C LEU A 107 11.07 7.50 7.69
N LEU A 108 12.38 7.70 7.86
CA LEU A 108 12.95 8.68 8.79
C LEU A 108 12.69 10.10 8.29
N GLU A 109 12.89 10.36 6.99
CA GLU A 109 12.64 11.66 6.36
C GLU A 109 11.18 12.08 6.50
N ASN A 110 10.26 11.13 6.33
CA ASN A 110 8.83 11.38 6.43
C ASN A 110 8.29 11.39 7.87
N GLY A 111 9.16 11.21 8.87
CA GLY A 111 8.78 11.24 10.29
C GLY A 111 7.94 10.05 10.76
N LEU A 112 7.79 9.00 9.93
CA LEU A 112 7.02 7.80 10.27
C LEU A 112 7.73 6.92 11.29
N ILE A 113 9.07 6.97 11.33
CA ILE A 113 9.89 6.32 12.34
C ILE A 113 10.86 7.30 12.98
N MET A 114 11.32 6.99 14.19
CA MET A 114 12.27 7.81 14.92
C MET A 114 13.40 6.97 15.51
N LYS A 115 14.56 7.60 15.73
CA LYS A 115 15.69 6.94 16.39
C LYS A 115 15.39 6.75 17.88
N CYS A 116 15.42 5.50 18.33
CA CYS A 116 15.32 5.14 19.75
C CYS A 116 16.73 4.89 20.31
N VAL A 117 17.08 5.56 21.40
CA VAL A 117 18.38 5.40 22.08
C VAL A 117 18.22 4.42 23.23
N TYR A 118 19.08 3.40 23.28
CA TYR A 118 19.06 2.32 24.28
C TYR A 118 17.73 1.54 24.39
N PRO A 119 17.26 0.88 23.31
CA PRO A 119 16.03 0.11 23.36
C PRO A 119 16.18 -1.11 24.29
N SER A 120 15.26 -1.25 25.23
CA SER A 120 15.11 -2.46 26.07
C SER A 120 14.45 -3.62 25.29
N TRP A 121 13.65 -3.30 24.27
CA TRP A 121 12.97 -4.24 23.39
C TRP A 121 13.58 -4.22 21.99
N ILE A 122 13.99 -5.39 21.47
CA ILE A 122 14.39 -5.56 20.07
C ILE A 122 13.73 -6.82 19.54
N SER A 123 12.93 -6.68 18.50
CA SER A 123 12.34 -7.82 17.77
C SER A 123 13.08 -8.05 16.46
N ASN A 124 13.24 -9.32 16.09
CA ASN A 124 13.55 -9.72 14.73
C ASN A 124 12.26 -10.09 13.99
N SER A 125 12.18 -9.75 12.70
CA SER A 125 11.12 -10.24 11.84
C SER A 125 11.35 -11.73 11.53
N LYS A 126 10.27 -12.52 11.44
CA LYS A 126 10.33 -13.92 10.99
C LYS A 126 10.76 -14.04 9.54
#